data_AF-A0A954GU59-F1
#
_entry.id   AF-A0A954GU59-F1
#
_cell.length_a   1.000
_cell.length_b   1.000
_cell.length_c   1.000
_cell.angle_alpha   90.00
_cell.angle_beta   90.00
_cell.angle_gamma   90.00
#
_symmetry.space_group_name_H-M   'P 1'
#
loop_
_entity.id
_entity.type
_entity.pdbx_description
1 polymer ?
#
loop_
_entity_poly.entity_id
_entity_poly.type
_entity_poly.pdbx_seq_one_letter_code
_entity_poly.pdbx_strand_id
1 'polypeptide(L)'
;MTTDSNTNDDLENCIYHVAGHALFTMCFEFPVELLSLNGFSQTDQSRLSERVQRLDEYTMIRVPEMHSPVGTFPHTRMMENLCRVALGGPVLQHLHQRGGCTVSEVREHESDWHQAWTAAGFLYKSERDRMVFIEREVFRTQRFATLPGMNDYIYPMTEHLRAHRAMEGSQLQELWDRVKAEDEARQMRPISRRLLEMNSDETHEEWVDTSVRLDDEEDWGDDYYAE
;
A
#
# COMPACT_ATOMS: atom_id res chain seq x y z
N MET A 1 -32.14 -8.01 -12.97
CA MET A 1 -31.37 -6.76 -12.99
C MET A 1 -30.42 -6.80 -11.81
N THR A 2 -29.21 -7.32 -12.03
CA THR A 2 -28.15 -7.54 -11.01
C THR A 2 -26.80 -7.44 -11.73
N THR A 3 -26.59 -6.37 -12.48
CA THR A 3 -25.38 -6.15 -13.31
C THR A 3 -24.52 -4.98 -12.83
N ASP A 4 -24.98 -4.20 -11.85
CA ASP A 4 -24.29 -2.97 -11.44
C ASP A 4 -23.31 -3.18 -10.27
N SER A 5 -23.40 -4.29 -9.52
CA SER A 5 -22.45 -4.57 -8.43
C SER A 5 -21.08 -4.97 -8.94
N ASN A 6 -21.02 -5.84 -9.97
CA ASN A 6 -19.75 -6.36 -10.48
C ASN A 6 -18.89 -5.26 -11.12
N THR A 7 -19.50 -4.28 -11.80
CA THR A 7 -18.75 -3.22 -12.48
C THR A 7 -18.15 -2.20 -11.52
N ASN A 8 -18.80 -1.96 -10.38
CA ASN A 8 -18.29 -1.04 -9.37
C ASN A 8 -17.17 -1.68 -8.55
N ASP A 9 -17.30 -2.97 -8.23
CA ASP A 9 -16.25 -3.73 -7.55
C ASP A 9 -15.02 -3.88 -8.45
N ASP A 10 -15.19 -4.20 -9.74
CA ASP A 10 -14.08 -4.28 -10.71
C ASP A 10 -13.34 -2.95 -10.85
N LEU A 11 -14.06 -1.83 -10.82
CA LEU A 11 -13.48 -0.50 -10.90
C LEU A 11 -12.73 -0.12 -9.62
N GLU A 12 -13.28 -0.45 -8.45
CA GLU A 12 -12.62 -0.24 -7.16
C GLU A 12 -11.32 -1.05 -7.10
N ASN A 13 -11.37 -2.31 -7.52
CA ASN A 13 -10.21 -3.18 -7.61
C ASN A 13 -9.11 -2.59 -8.50
N CYS A 14 -9.50 -2.06 -9.66
CA CYS A 14 -8.59 -1.37 -10.57
C CYS A 14 -8.00 -0.10 -9.93
N ILE A 15 -8.78 0.67 -9.16
CA ILE A 15 -8.27 1.85 -8.43
C ILE A 15 -7.16 1.44 -7.45
N TYR A 16 -7.37 0.40 -6.65
CA TYR A 16 -6.34 -0.08 -5.72
C TYR A 16 -5.14 -0.68 -6.43
N HIS A 17 -5.33 -1.34 -7.57
CA HIS A 17 -4.25 -1.81 -8.41
C HIS A 17 -3.34 -0.65 -8.87
N VAL A 18 -3.93 0.38 -9.47
CA VAL A 18 -3.19 1.53 -9.97
C VAL A 18 -2.54 2.34 -8.84
N ALA A 19 -3.24 2.50 -7.71
CA ALA A 19 -2.68 3.12 -6.51
C ALA A 19 -1.50 2.30 -5.93
N GLY A 20 -1.51 0.98 -6.09
CA GLY A 20 -0.42 0.11 -5.66
C GLY A 20 0.85 0.38 -6.43
N HIS A 21 0.77 0.50 -7.76
CA HIS A 21 1.92 0.94 -8.55
C HIS A 21 2.37 2.34 -8.15
N ALA A 22 1.45 3.29 -8.02
CA ALA A 22 1.75 4.66 -7.62
C ALA A 22 2.50 4.74 -6.27
N LEU A 23 2.05 3.98 -5.26
CA LEU A 23 2.71 3.92 -3.96
C LEU A 23 4.18 3.50 -4.10
N PHE A 24 4.43 2.37 -4.78
CA PHE A 24 5.78 1.81 -4.86
C PHE A 24 6.69 2.57 -5.83
N THR A 25 6.16 3.16 -6.90
CA THR A 25 6.94 4.06 -7.76
C THR A 25 7.44 5.27 -6.97
N MET A 26 6.58 5.88 -6.15
CA MET A 26 6.95 6.99 -5.28
C MET A 26 7.96 6.58 -4.20
N CYS A 27 7.77 5.42 -3.54
CA CYS A 27 8.72 4.91 -2.54
C CYS A 27 10.12 4.64 -3.10
N PHE A 28 10.23 4.29 -4.38
CA PHE A 28 11.49 3.92 -5.01
C PHE A 28 11.98 4.91 -6.06
N GLU A 29 11.38 6.11 -6.10
CA GLU A 29 11.78 7.23 -6.95
C GLU A 29 11.75 6.89 -8.46
N PHE A 30 10.75 6.11 -8.89
CA PHE A 30 10.41 5.93 -10.30
C PHE A 30 9.38 7.00 -10.66
N PRO A 31 9.71 8.02 -11.48
CA PRO A 31 8.73 9.02 -11.84
C PRO A 31 7.59 8.37 -12.62
N VAL A 32 6.36 8.63 -12.21
CA VAL A 32 5.18 8.25 -12.97
C VAL A 32 5.03 9.24 -14.13
N GLU A 33 4.72 8.74 -15.31
CA GLU A 33 4.32 9.60 -16.43
C GLU A 33 2.81 9.84 -16.37
N LEU A 34 2.04 8.75 -16.31
CA LEU A 34 0.57 8.79 -16.35
C LEU A 34 -0.02 7.54 -15.69
N LEU A 35 -1.05 7.74 -14.88
CA LEU A 35 -1.97 6.72 -14.41
C LEU A 35 -3.33 6.92 -15.08
N SER A 36 -3.98 5.88 -15.59
CA SER A 36 -5.29 5.98 -16.23
C SER A 36 -6.10 4.70 -16.07
N LEU A 37 -7.27 4.79 -15.43
CA LEU A 37 -8.21 3.66 -15.28
C LEU A 37 -8.92 3.30 -16.60
N ASN A 38 -8.92 4.22 -17.57
CA ASN A 38 -9.52 4.00 -18.89
C ASN A 38 -8.51 3.43 -19.91
N GLY A 39 -7.30 3.09 -19.45
CA GLY A 39 -6.18 2.76 -20.31
C GLY A 39 -5.62 3.98 -21.05
N PHE A 40 -4.79 3.73 -22.06
CA PHE A 40 -4.02 4.77 -22.76
C PHE A 40 -4.55 5.05 -24.16
N SER A 41 -4.86 6.34 -24.41
CA SER A 41 -5.24 6.80 -25.74
C SER A 41 -4.08 6.69 -26.73
N GLN A 42 -4.36 6.84 -28.03
CA GLN A 42 -3.29 6.90 -29.04
C GLN A 42 -2.31 8.07 -28.78
N THR A 43 -2.81 9.19 -28.24
CA THR A 43 -1.98 10.33 -27.85
C THR A 43 -1.06 9.96 -26.68
N ASP A 44 -1.56 9.25 -25.67
CA ASP A 44 -0.73 8.81 -24.54
C ASP A 44 0.32 7.78 -24.97
N GLN A 45 -0.05 6.86 -25.85
CA GLN A 45 0.88 5.88 -26.41
C GLN A 45 2.02 6.54 -27.20
N SER A 46 1.82 7.74 -27.75
CA SER A 46 2.89 8.49 -28.41
C SER A 46 3.94 9.06 -27.44
N ARG A 47 3.66 9.07 -26.12
CA ARG A 47 4.63 9.41 -25.07
C ARG A 47 5.65 8.29 -24.83
N LEU A 48 5.36 7.07 -25.28
CA LEU A 48 6.25 5.91 -25.08
C LEU A 48 7.59 6.12 -25.78
N SER A 49 8.65 5.77 -25.07
CA SER A 49 10.02 5.90 -25.52
C SER A 49 10.91 4.90 -24.77
N GLU A 50 12.21 4.89 -25.04
CA GLU A 50 13.15 4.08 -24.25
C GLU A 50 13.07 4.39 -22.74
N ARG A 51 12.76 5.66 -22.39
CA ARG A 51 12.66 6.11 -21.00
C ARG A 51 11.25 6.01 -20.43
N VAL A 52 10.20 6.12 -21.25
CA VAL A 52 8.81 6.07 -20.79
C VAL A 52 8.20 4.77 -21.25
N GLN A 53 7.93 3.89 -20.29
CA GLN A 53 7.48 2.53 -20.55
C GLN A 53 6.17 2.26 -19.83
N ARG A 54 5.37 1.36 -20.40
CA ARG A 54 4.20 0.81 -19.73
C ARG A 54 4.65 -0.23 -18.73
N LEU A 55 4.17 -0.11 -17.50
CA LEU A 55 4.28 -1.17 -16.51
C LEU A 55 3.20 -2.22 -16.79
N ASP A 56 1.96 -1.75 -16.92
CA ASP A 56 0.74 -2.53 -17.15
C ASP A 56 -0.22 -1.78 -18.13
N GLU A 57 -1.51 -2.12 -18.09
CA GLU A 57 -2.59 -1.49 -18.85
C GLU A 57 -2.90 -0.06 -18.41
N TYR A 58 -2.55 0.31 -17.17
CA TYR A 58 -3.04 1.52 -16.52
C TYR A 58 -1.95 2.45 -16.00
N THR A 59 -0.69 2.03 -15.99
CA THR A 59 0.46 2.76 -15.42
C THR A 59 1.59 2.92 -16.44
N MET A 60 1.96 4.17 -16.73
CA MET A 60 3.17 4.53 -17.43
C MET A 60 4.18 5.10 -16.45
N ILE A 61 5.40 4.58 -16.50
CA ILE A 61 6.51 5.04 -15.66
C ILE A 61 7.67 5.52 -16.53
N ARG A 62 8.49 6.38 -15.95
CA ARG A 62 9.79 6.77 -16.49
C ARG A 62 10.87 5.94 -15.81
N VAL A 63 11.53 5.07 -16.56
CA VAL A 63 12.65 4.27 -16.04
C VAL A 63 13.87 5.20 -15.88
N PRO A 64 14.46 5.30 -14.67
CA PRO A 64 15.66 6.12 -14.46
C PRO A 64 16.82 5.66 -15.34
N GLU A 65 17.65 6.61 -15.80
CA GLU A 65 18.84 6.27 -16.57
C GLU A 65 19.87 5.52 -15.73
N MET A 66 20.05 4.24 -16.06
CA MET A 66 21.04 3.40 -15.42
C MET A 66 22.39 3.54 -16.11
N HIS A 67 23.30 4.24 -15.44
CA HIS A 67 24.71 4.35 -15.86
C HIS A 67 25.60 3.27 -15.23
N SER A 68 25.07 2.51 -14.27
CA SER A 68 25.82 1.50 -13.53
C SER A 68 25.86 0.16 -14.27
N PRO A 69 27.03 -0.50 -14.38
CA PRO A 69 27.12 -1.82 -14.99
C PRO A 69 26.28 -2.88 -14.27
N VAL A 70 25.88 -3.91 -15.01
CA VAL A 70 25.19 -5.10 -14.48
C VAL A 70 26.04 -5.75 -13.39
N GLY A 71 25.37 -6.19 -12.31
CA GLY A 71 26.02 -6.85 -11.16
C GLY A 71 26.60 -5.90 -10.12
N THR A 72 26.53 -4.59 -10.34
CA THR A 72 26.85 -3.60 -9.30
C THR A 72 25.69 -3.45 -8.33
N PHE A 73 25.98 -3.00 -7.10
CA PHE A 73 24.95 -2.76 -6.08
C PHE A 73 23.83 -1.82 -6.55
N PRO A 74 24.10 -0.68 -7.23
CA PRO A 74 23.03 0.17 -7.76
C PRO A 74 22.14 -0.54 -8.78
N HIS A 75 22.73 -1.35 -9.66
CA HIS A 75 21.97 -2.15 -10.62
C HIS A 75 21.07 -3.18 -9.93
N THR A 76 21.62 -3.93 -8.97
CA THR A 76 20.86 -4.90 -8.17
C THR A 76 19.69 -4.22 -7.46
N ARG A 77 19.94 -3.08 -6.79
CA ARG A 77 18.89 -2.34 -6.07
C ARG A 77 17.78 -1.84 -6.99
N MET A 78 18.12 -1.35 -8.20
CA MET A 78 17.09 -0.94 -9.16
C MET A 78 16.22 -2.11 -9.60
N MET A 79 16.81 -3.28 -9.88
CA MET A 79 16.05 -4.47 -10.28
C MET A 79 15.16 -4.98 -9.14
N GLU A 80 15.64 -4.95 -7.90
CA GLU A 80 14.81 -5.26 -6.72
C GLU A 80 13.62 -4.29 -6.61
N ASN A 81 13.86 -2.99 -6.79
CA ASN A 81 12.81 -1.98 -6.73
C ASN A 81 11.82 -2.11 -7.88
N LEU A 82 12.27 -2.33 -9.12
CA LEU A 82 11.40 -2.58 -10.28
C LEU A 82 10.50 -3.81 -10.05
N CYS A 83 11.06 -4.87 -9.47
CA CYS A 83 10.26 -6.04 -9.08
C CYS A 83 9.15 -5.63 -8.10
N ARG A 84 9.46 -4.87 -7.05
CA ARG A 84 8.44 -4.41 -6.10
C ARG A 84 7.43 -3.44 -6.70
N VAL A 85 7.83 -2.58 -7.63
CA VAL A 85 6.94 -1.69 -8.38
C VAL A 85 5.91 -2.51 -9.17
N ALA A 86 6.36 -3.53 -9.91
CA ALA A 86 5.48 -4.42 -10.64
C ALA A 86 4.56 -5.23 -9.71
N LEU A 87 5.05 -5.68 -8.55
CA LEU A 87 4.20 -6.38 -7.57
C LEU A 87 3.20 -5.46 -6.87
N GLY A 88 3.46 -4.15 -6.84
CA GLY A 88 2.71 -3.18 -6.05
C GLY A 88 1.21 -3.17 -6.35
N GLY A 89 0.85 -3.16 -7.63
CA GLY A 89 -0.55 -3.13 -8.06
C GLY A 89 -1.34 -4.38 -7.65
N PRO A 90 -0.95 -5.59 -8.11
CA PRO A 90 -1.60 -6.82 -7.71
C PRO A 90 -1.69 -6.99 -6.19
N VAL A 91 -0.60 -6.69 -5.46
CA VAL A 91 -0.58 -6.84 -4.00
C VAL A 91 -1.60 -5.91 -3.34
N LEU A 92 -1.66 -4.63 -3.73
CA LEU A 92 -2.57 -3.70 -3.10
C LEU A 92 -4.03 -3.99 -3.46
N GLN A 93 -4.30 -4.40 -4.70
CA GLN A 93 -5.62 -4.86 -5.13
C GLN A 93 -6.11 -6.04 -4.28
N HIS A 94 -5.30 -7.11 -4.15
CA HIS A 94 -5.68 -8.30 -3.40
C HIS A 94 -5.76 -8.05 -1.89
N LEU A 95 -4.90 -7.18 -1.35
CA LEU A 95 -5.02 -6.68 0.02
C LEU A 95 -6.36 -6.02 0.27
N HIS A 96 -6.80 -5.14 -0.64
CA HIS A 96 -8.10 -4.49 -0.54
C HIS A 96 -9.26 -5.49 -0.60
N GLN A 97 -9.22 -6.43 -1.56
CA GLN A 97 -10.29 -7.41 -1.76
C GLN A 97 -10.41 -8.46 -0.66
N ARG A 98 -9.27 -8.97 -0.16
CA ARG A 98 -9.21 -10.22 0.61
C ARG A 98 -8.32 -10.15 1.84
N GLY A 99 -7.65 -9.03 2.08
CA GLY A 99 -6.70 -8.87 3.18
C GLY A 99 -5.35 -9.57 2.98
N GLY A 100 -5.06 -10.09 1.77
CA GLY A 100 -3.81 -10.77 1.47
C GLY A 100 -3.65 -11.10 -0.02
N CYS A 101 -2.42 -11.36 -0.43
CA CYS A 101 -2.02 -11.66 -1.80
C CYS A 101 -1.01 -12.83 -1.83
N THR A 102 -1.21 -13.74 -2.77
CA THR A 102 -0.33 -14.88 -3.05
C THR A 102 0.38 -14.70 -4.39
N VAL A 103 1.49 -15.39 -4.61
CA VAL A 103 2.19 -15.36 -5.91
C VAL A 103 1.32 -15.92 -7.05
N SER A 104 0.42 -16.86 -6.76
CA SER A 104 -0.50 -17.38 -7.76
C SER A 104 -1.44 -16.30 -8.27
N GLU A 105 -1.94 -15.44 -7.38
CA GLU A 105 -2.82 -14.32 -7.72
C GLU A 105 -2.05 -13.25 -8.50
N VAL A 106 -0.81 -12.92 -8.11
CA VAL A 106 0.02 -11.99 -8.90
C VAL A 106 0.23 -12.47 -10.33
N ARG A 107 0.37 -13.79 -10.55
CA ARG A 107 0.53 -14.37 -11.89
C ARG A 107 -0.69 -14.19 -12.80
N GLU A 108 -1.87 -13.94 -12.24
CA GLU A 108 -3.08 -13.62 -13.02
C GLU A 108 -2.97 -12.24 -13.68
N HIS A 109 -2.09 -11.38 -13.17
CA HIS A 109 -1.73 -10.11 -13.77
C HIS A 109 -0.51 -10.28 -14.69
N GLU A 110 -0.76 -10.68 -15.95
CA GLU A 110 0.29 -11.09 -16.89
C GLU A 110 1.39 -10.02 -17.10
N SER A 111 1.00 -8.76 -17.26
CA SER A 111 1.92 -7.63 -17.45
C SER A 111 2.82 -7.44 -16.22
N ASP A 112 2.25 -7.37 -15.02
CA ASP A 112 2.99 -7.22 -13.77
C ASP A 112 3.90 -8.41 -13.48
N TRP A 113 3.38 -9.62 -13.69
CA TRP A 113 4.15 -10.84 -13.53
C TRP A 113 5.35 -10.86 -14.48
N HIS A 114 5.15 -10.49 -15.74
CA HIS A 114 6.24 -10.44 -16.71
C HIS A 114 7.33 -9.45 -16.30
N GLN A 115 6.95 -8.27 -15.81
CA GLN A 115 7.89 -7.25 -15.35
C GLN A 115 8.64 -7.71 -14.10
N ALA A 116 7.93 -8.24 -13.10
CA ALA A 116 8.52 -8.77 -11.88
C ALA A 116 9.48 -9.95 -12.17
N TRP A 117 9.08 -10.85 -13.07
CA TRP A 117 9.89 -12.00 -13.49
C TRP A 117 11.15 -11.58 -14.24
N THR A 118 11.01 -10.61 -15.14
CA THR A 118 12.14 -10.05 -15.90
C THR A 118 13.15 -9.38 -14.98
N ALA A 119 12.69 -8.53 -14.06
CA ALA A 119 13.54 -7.88 -13.06
C ALA A 119 14.26 -8.90 -12.16
N ALA A 120 13.53 -9.91 -11.65
CA ALA A 120 14.13 -11.01 -10.89
C ALA A 120 15.15 -11.81 -11.71
N GLY A 121 14.97 -11.89 -13.03
CA GLY A 121 15.87 -12.59 -13.94
C GLY A 121 17.25 -11.96 -14.08
N PHE A 122 17.38 -10.66 -13.83
CA PHE A 122 18.68 -9.98 -13.72
C PHE A 122 19.41 -10.31 -12.42
N LEU A 123 18.68 -10.69 -11.37
CA LEU A 123 19.21 -10.98 -10.05
C LEU A 123 19.59 -12.46 -9.89
N TYR A 124 18.75 -13.35 -10.43
CA TYR A 124 18.87 -14.79 -10.27
C TYR A 124 18.74 -15.49 -11.62
N LYS A 125 19.69 -16.39 -11.93
CA LYS A 125 19.65 -17.15 -13.20
C LYS A 125 18.68 -18.34 -13.14
N SER A 126 18.60 -18.98 -11.97
CA SER A 126 17.73 -20.13 -11.73
C SER A 126 16.28 -19.69 -11.56
N GLU A 127 15.35 -20.33 -12.28
CA GLU A 127 13.91 -20.07 -12.13
C GLU A 127 13.42 -20.34 -10.71
N ARG A 128 13.97 -21.38 -10.06
CA ARG A 128 13.65 -21.69 -8.66
C ARG A 128 14.02 -20.53 -7.74
N ASP A 129 15.20 -19.95 -7.92
CA ASP A 129 15.66 -18.85 -7.08
C ASP A 129 14.89 -17.55 -7.36
N ARG A 130 14.52 -17.31 -8.63
CA ARG A 130 13.59 -16.21 -9.00
C ARG A 130 12.25 -16.36 -8.31
N MET A 131 11.68 -17.56 -8.30
CA MET A 131 10.41 -17.84 -7.62
C MET A 131 10.49 -17.56 -6.12
N VAL A 132 11.50 -18.11 -5.44
CA VAL A 132 11.71 -17.87 -4.00
C VAL A 132 11.90 -16.39 -3.71
N PHE A 133 12.61 -15.67 -4.59
CA PHE A 133 12.76 -14.22 -4.47
C PHE A 133 11.42 -13.50 -4.59
N ILE A 134 10.63 -13.76 -5.64
CA ILE A 134 9.34 -13.10 -5.86
C ILE A 134 8.35 -13.43 -4.74
N GLU A 135 8.29 -14.68 -4.26
CA GLU A 135 7.49 -15.07 -3.09
C GLU A 135 7.80 -14.21 -1.87
N ARG A 136 9.10 -14.00 -1.60
CA ARG A 136 9.54 -13.15 -0.51
C ARG A 136 9.19 -11.68 -0.75
N GLU A 137 9.33 -11.18 -1.97
CA GLU A 137 9.02 -9.79 -2.27
C GLU A 137 7.51 -9.53 -2.24
N VAL A 138 6.64 -10.45 -2.66
CA VAL A 138 5.17 -10.35 -2.46
C VAL A 138 4.84 -10.17 -0.97
N PHE A 139 5.41 -11.01 -0.10
CA PHE A 139 5.22 -10.89 1.33
C PHE A 139 5.72 -9.54 1.89
N ARG A 140 6.87 -9.06 1.42
CA ARG A 140 7.45 -7.78 1.85
C ARG A 140 6.62 -6.59 1.39
N THR A 141 6.20 -6.58 0.14
CA THR A 141 5.31 -5.56 -0.45
C THR A 141 4.00 -5.51 0.32
N GLN A 142 3.39 -6.67 0.62
CA GLN A 142 2.17 -6.76 1.41
C GLN A 142 2.35 -6.19 2.82
N ARG A 143 3.42 -6.61 3.51
CA ARG A 143 3.73 -6.13 4.86
C ARG A 143 4.01 -4.63 4.86
N PHE A 144 4.68 -4.12 3.84
CA PHE A 144 4.95 -2.69 3.70
C PHE A 144 3.64 -1.91 3.57
N ALA A 145 2.76 -2.30 2.65
CA ALA A 145 1.48 -1.62 2.42
C ALA A 145 0.52 -1.65 3.63
N THR A 146 0.75 -2.56 4.58
CA THR A 146 -0.04 -2.70 5.82
C THR A 146 0.62 -2.04 7.03
N LEU A 147 1.77 -1.37 6.88
CA LEU A 147 2.37 -0.61 7.97
C LEU A 147 1.45 0.55 8.40
N PRO A 148 1.42 0.88 9.71
CA PRO A 148 0.69 2.05 10.19
C PRO A 148 1.10 3.32 9.42
N GLY A 149 0.12 4.13 9.03
CA GLY A 149 0.32 5.36 8.26
C GLY A 149 0.39 5.18 6.73
N MET A 150 0.56 3.97 6.20
CA MET A 150 0.55 3.79 4.74
C MET A 150 -0.80 4.10 4.09
N ASN A 151 -1.89 3.90 4.83
CA ASN A 151 -3.23 4.31 4.37
C ASN A 151 -3.31 5.81 4.11
N ASP A 152 -2.54 6.64 4.81
CA ASP A 152 -2.52 8.10 4.59
C ASP A 152 -1.93 8.46 3.22
N TYR A 153 -1.05 7.59 2.66
CA TYR A 153 -0.49 7.74 1.32
C TYR A 153 -1.41 7.11 0.26
N ILE A 154 -1.99 5.94 0.54
CA ILE A 154 -2.83 5.21 -0.40
C ILE A 154 -4.16 5.94 -0.64
N TYR A 155 -4.85 6.34 0.44
CA TYR A 155 -6.21 6.85 0.37
C TYR A 155 -6.35 8.07 -0.56
N PRO A 156 -5.50 9.11 -0.47
CA PRO A 156 -5.61 10.26 -1.37
C PRO A 156 -5.39 9.89 -2.85
N MET A 157 -4.50 8.92 -3.14
CA MET A 157 -4.29 8.43 -4.51
C MET A 157 -5.55 7.75 -5.03
N THR A 158 -6.15 6.86 -4.23
CA THR A 158 -7.38 6.16 -4.60
C THR A 158 -8.55 7.12 -4.81
N GLU A 159 -8.71 8.12 -3.94
CA GLU A 159 -9.78 9.12 -4.07
C GLU A 159 -9.62 9.98 -5.33
N HIS A 160 -8.38 10.39 -5.63
CA HIS A 160 -8.12 11.14 -6.86
C HIS A 160 -8.43 10.31 -8.11
N LEU A 161 -8.01 9.03 -8.14
CA LEU A 161 -8.30 8.12 -9.24
C LEU A 161 -9.81 7.82 -9.36
N ARG A 162 -10.51 7.68 -8.23
CA ARG A 162 -11.97 7.52 -8.18
C ARG A 162 -12.68 8.71 -8.82
N ALA A 163 -12.25 9.93 -8.50
CA ALA A 163 -12.87 11.16 -8.98
C ALA A 163 -12.54 11.50 -10.44
N HIS A 164 -11.26 11.34 -10.85
CA HIS A 164 -10.77 11.87 -12.14
C HIS A 164 -10.49 10.78 -13.18
N ARG A 165 -10.40 9.51 -12.76
CA ARG A 165 -10.07 8.34 -13.61
C ARG A 165 -8.68 8.36 -14.26
N ALA A 166 -7.93 9.44 -14.11
CA ALA A 166 -6.55 9.58 -14.55
C ALA A 166 -5.79 10.50 -13.60
N MET A 167 -4.47 10.36 -13.56
CA MET A 167 -3.57 11.18 -12.77
C MET A 167 -2.22 11.29 -13.49
N GLU A 168 -1.82 12.51 -13.82
CA GLU A 168 -0.48 12.78 -14.38
C GLU A 168 0.58 12.68 -13.28
N GLY A 169 1.82 12.38 -13.66
CA GLY A 169 2.93 12.23 -12.71
C GLY A 169 3.15 13.41 -11.77
N SER A 170 2.96 14.65 -12.27
CA SER A 170 3.09 15.86 -11.45
C SER A 170 2.02 15.94 -10.36
N GLN A 171 0.79 15.51 -10.66
CA GLN A 171 -0.31 15.49 -9.69
C GLN A 171 -0.05 14.45 -8.60
N LEU A 172 0.50 13.29 -8.98
CA LEU A 172 0.93 12.28 -8.02
C LEU A 172 2.03 12.81 -7.09
N GLN A 173 3.03 13.50 -7.64
CA GLN A 173 4.12 14.09 -6.87
C GLN A 173 3.61 15.14 -5.87
N GLU A 174 2.74 16.05 -6.31
CA GLU A 174 2.12 17.06 -5.42
C GLU A 174 1.33 16.43 -4.27
N LEU A 175 0.58 15.37 -4.56
CA LEU A 175 -0.17 14.62 -3.57
C LEU A 175 0.76 13.93 -2.57
N TRP A 176 1.81 13.28 -3.07
CA TRP A 176 2.82 12.62 -2.25
C TRP A 176 3.53 13.60 -1.30
N ASP A 177 3.98 14.74 -1.82
CA ASP A 177 4.70 15.75 -1.04
C ASP A 177 3.81 16.36 0.04
N ARG A 178 2.52 16.55 -0.25
CA ARG A 178 1.53 16.99 0.75
C ARG A 178 1.39 15.99 1.89
N VAL A 179 1.14 14.71 1.59
CA VAL A 179 0.98 13.67 2.63
C VAL A 179 2.27 13.52 3.44
N LYS A 180 3.42 13.54 2.78
CA LYS A 180 4.72 13.49 3.45
C LYS A 180 4.93 14.65 4.41
N ALA A 181 4.59 15.88 3.99
CA ALA A 181 4.69 17.06 4.85
C ALA A 181 3.76 16.98 6.07
N GLU A 182 2.54 16.44 5.89
CA GLU A 182 1.59 16.20 6.98
C GLU A 182 2.12 15.13 7.96
N ASP A 183 2.72 14.06 7.45
CA ASP A 183 3.33 13.01 8.25
C ASP A 183 4.52 13.53 9.07
N GLU A 184 5.43 14.25 8.42
CA GLU A 184 6.56 14.92 9.09
C GLU A 184 6.08 15.90 10.17
N ALA A 185 5.01 16.66 9.90
CA ALA A 185 4.42 17.56 10.88
C ALA A 185 3.85 16.81 12.09
N ARG A 186 3.20 15.65 11.91
CA ARG A 186 2.76 14.76 13.01
C ARG A 186 3.96 14.23 13.79
N GLN A 187 5.00 13.79 13.10
CA GLN A 187 6.26 13.31 13.67
C GLN A 187 7.11 14.38 14.34
N MET A 188 6.74 15.66 14.27
CA MET A 188 7.40 16.77 14.97
C MET A 188 6.55 17.34 16.12
N ARG A 189 5.32 16.85 16.34
CA ARG A 189 4.47 17.28 17.48
C ARG A 189 5.10 16.90 18.83
N PRO A 190 4.96 17.70 19.90
CA PRO A 190 5.39 17.33 21.24
C PRO A 190 4.80 15.97 21.67
N ILE A 191 5.56 15.18 22.42
CA ILE A 191 5.19 13.81 22.85
C ILE A 191 3.82 13.80 23.55
N SER A 192 3.52 14.82 24.36
CA SER A 192 2.22 14.96 25.04
C SER A 192 1.02 14.98 24.08
N ARG A 193 1.19 15.55 22.88
CA ARG A 193 0.13 15.64 21.88
C ARG A 193 -0.01 14.35 21.06
N ARG A 194 1.10 13.66 20.79
CA ARG A 194 1.07 12.34 20.12
C ARG A 194 0.41 11.26 20.96
N LEU A 195 0.66 11.27 22.28
CA LEU A 195 0.02 10.33 23.22
C LEU A 195 -1.49 10.55 23.32
N LEU A 196 -1.96 11.80 23.19
CA LEU A 196 -3.40 12.13 23.17
C LEU A 196 -4.10 11.62 21.91
N GLU A 197 -3.45 11.70 20.75
CA GLU A 197 -3.99 11.22 19.46
C GLU A 197 -3.94 9.69 19.36
N MET A 198 -2.92 9.03 19.93
CA MET A 198 -2.89 7.56 20.04
C MET A 198 -4.00 7.00 20.94
N ASN A 199 -4.43 7.75 21.95
CA ASN A 199 -5.48 7.35 22.87
C ASN A 199 -6.89 7.77 22.42
N SER A 200 -7.04 8.57 21.36
CA SER A 200 -8.36 9.03 20.89
C SER A 200 -9.03 8.05 19.92
N ASP A 201 -8.27 7.15 19.30
CA ASP A 201 -8.82 6.14 18.37
C ASP A 201 -9.27 4.85 19.07
N GLU A 202 -8.93 4.66 20.36
CA GLU A 202 -9.33 3.47 21.14
C GLU A 202 -10.51 3.70 22.10
N THR A 203 -11.05 4.91 22.23
CA THR A 203 -12.23 5.15 23.08
C THR A 203 -13.54 4.95 22.30
N HIS A 204 -13.77 3.73 21.80
CA HIS A 204 -15.13 3.21 21.79
C HIS A 204 -15.46 2.85 23.24
N GLU A 205 -15.92 3.85 24.00
CA GLU A 205 -16.42 3.70 25.35
C GLU A 205 -17.68 2.82 25.34
N GLU A 206 -17.51 1.50 25.42
CA GLU A 206 -18.50 0.64 26.05
C GLU A 206 -18.36 0.85 27.56
N TRP A 207 -19.15 1.80 28.09
CA TRP A 207 -19.27 2.01 29.53
C TRP A 207 -19.82 0.74 30.17
N VAL A 208 -18.95 -0.16 30.62
CA VAL A 208 -19.31 -1.24 31.52
C VAL A 208 -19.55 -0.59 32.89
N ASP A 209 -20.83 -0.48 33.27
CA ASP A 209 -21.25 -0.06 34.61
C ASP A 209 -20.74 -1.07 35.64
N THR A 210 -19.58 -0.78 36.23
CA THR A 210 -19.01 -1.54 37.36
C THR A 210 -19.44 -0.93 38.69
N SER A 211 -20.71 -0.54 38.85
CA SER A 211 -21.26 -0.29 40.18
C SER A 211 -21.28 -1.60 41.00
N VAL A 212 -20.11 -1.91 41.55
CA VAL A 212 -19.91 -2.87 42.63
C VAL A 212 -20.80 -2.42 43.78
N ARG A 213 -21.85 -3.19 44.06
CA ARG A 213 -22.58 -3.10 45.32
C ARG A 213 -21.57 -3.45 46.42
N LEU A 214 -21.27 -2.47 47.28
CA LEU A 214 -20.52 -2.70 48.50
C LEU A 214 -21.39 -3.58 49.39
N ASP A 215 -20.84 -4.75 49.73
CA ASP A 215 -21.44 -5.75 50.59
C ASP A 215 -21.81 -5.16 51.96
N ASP A 216 -22.94 -5.65 52.47
CA ASP A 216 -23.55 -5.29 53.74
C ASP A 216 -22.59 -5.52 54.92
N GLU A 217 -22.63 -4.57 55.86
CA GLU A 217 -21.86 -4.49 57.08
C GLU A 217 -22.06 -5.74 57.98
N GLU A 218 -20.97 -6.45 58.27
CA GLU A 218 -20.93 -7.49 59.31
C GLU A 218 -20.94 -6.83 60.70
N ASP A 219 -22.12 -6.90 61.34
CA ASP A 219 -22.44 -6.49 62.70
C ASP A 219 -21.71 -7.37 63.74
N TRP A 220 -20.62 -6.84 64.31
CA TRP A 220 -19.92 -7.43 65.45
C TRP A 220 -20.62 -7.04 66.76
N GLY A 221 -21.66 -7.79 67.11
CA GLY A 221 -22.28 -7.75 68.43
C GLY A 221 -21.47 -8.52 69.47
N ASP A 222 -20.75 -7.78 70.30
CA ASP A 222 -20.21 -8.20 71.59
C ASP A 222 -21.29 -8.82 72.47
N ASP A 223 -21.03 -10.00 73.04
CA ASP A 223 -21.64 -10.40 74.31
C ASP A 223 -20.61 -11.14 75.18
N TYR A 224 -20.35 -10.53 76.34
CA TYR A 224 -19.39 -10.90 77.37
C TYR A 224 -20.17 -11.13 78.69
N TYR A 225 -19.90 -12.26 79.36
CA TYR A 225 -20.28 -12.68 80.74
C TYR A 225 -21.78 -13.03 80.97
N ALA A 226 -22.17 -14.03 81.77
CA ALA A 226 -21.59 -14.56 83.01
C ALA A 226 -22.13 -15.98 83.35
N GLU A 227 -21.29 -16.70 84.12
CA GLU A 227 -21.55 -17.76 85.13
C GLU A 227 -22.47 -18.97 84.82
#